data_AF-A0A661H4U6-F1
#
_entry.id   AF-A0A661H4U6-F1
#
_cell.length_a   1.000
_cell.length_b   1.000
_cell.length_c   1.000
_cell.angle_alpha   90.00
_cell.angle_beta   90.00
_cell.angle_gamma   90.00
#
_symmetry.space_group_name_H-M   'P 1'
#
loop_
_entity.id
_entity.type
_entity.pdbx_description
1 polymer ?
#
loop_
_entity_poly.entity_id
_entity_poly.type
_entity_poly.pdbx_seq_one_letter_code
_entity_poly.pdbx_strand_id
1 'polypeptide(L)' 'MNTKLNAAQPALDELAQNIGKLLVAKGQSIAVAESSTGGLISAALLAIPGASKYYRGGSV' A
#
# COMPACT_ATOMS: atom_id res chain seq x y z
N MET A 1 6.99 -26.10 14.20
CA MET A 1 6.69 -24.66 14.25
C MET A 1 6.79 -24.12 12.83
N ASN A 2 5.80 -24.46 11.98
CA ASN A 2 5.82 -24.15 10.54
C ASN A 2 4.48 -23.53 10.16
N THR A 3 4.31 -22.24 10.47
CA THR A 3 3.14 -21.47 10.06
C THR A 3 3.31 -21.07 8.60
N LYS A 4 2.68 -21.85 7.71
CA LYS A 4 2.15 -21.46 6.39
C LYS A 4 2.78 -20.20 5.77
N LEU A 5 4.01 -20.31 5.29
CA LEU A 5 4.38 -19.60 4.06
C LEU A 5 3.78 -20.41 2.90
N ASN A 6 3.08 -19.72 2.00
CA ASN A 6 2.71 -20.19 0.66
C ASN A 6 1.38 -20.96 0.49
N ALA A 7 0.25 -20.24 0.50
CA ALA A 7 -0.94 -20.65 -0.25
C ALA A 7 -1.77 -19.51 -0.87
N ALA A 8 -1.66 -18.26 -0.40
CA ALA A 8 -2.23 -17.08 -1.08
C ALA A 8 -1.76 -15.78 -0.39
N GLN A 9 -0.46 -15.45 -0.47
CA GLN A 9 -0.07 -14.09 -0.12
C GLN A 9 -0.58 -13.21 -1.27
N PRO A 10 -1.51 -12.26 -1.03
CA PRO A 10 -1.97 -11.38 -2.09
C PRO A 10 -0.77 -10.66 -2.68
N ALA A 11 -0.77 -10.55 -4.00
CA ALA A 11 0.27 -9.81 -4.69
C ALA A 11 0.29 -8.36 -4.20
N LEU A 12 1.47 -7.73 -4.22
CA LEU A 12 1.64 -6.40 -3.63
C LEU A 12 0.74 -5.34 -4.28
N ASP A 13 0.46 -5.48 -5.56
CA ASP A 13 -0.49 -4.67 -6.32
C ASP A 13 -1.94 -4.90 -5.87
N GLU A 14 -2.35 -6.14 -5.59
CA GLU A 14 -3.67 -6.45 -5.05
C GLU A 14 -3.89 -5.79 -3.67
N LEU A 15 -2.89 -5.86 -2.78
CA LEU A 15 -2.93 -5.19 -1.48
C LEU A 15 -3.05 -3.67 -1.63
N ALA A 16 -2.22 -3.06 -2.48
CA ALA A 16 -2.25 -1.62 -2.71
C ALA A 16 -3.58 -1.16 -3.32
N GLN A 17 -4.16 -1.92 -4.24
CA GLN A 17 -5.49 -1.64 -4.80
C GLN A 17 -6.57 -1.68 -3.72
N ASN A 18 -6.54 -2.68 -2.83
CA ASN A 18 -7.52 -2.81 -1.75
C ASN A 18 -7.42 -1.66 -0.75
N ILE A 19 -6.21 -1.23 -0.40
CA ILE A 19 -5.96 -0.05 0.45
C ILE A 19 -6.52 1.20 -0.22
N GLY A 20 -6.21 1.43 -1.50
CA GLY A 20 -6.70 2.59 -2.25
C GLY A 20 -8.22 2.65 -2.32
N LYS A 21 -8.87 1.51 -2.62
CA LYS A 21 -10.35 1.41 -2.63
C LYS A 21 -10.94 1.77 -1.26
N LEU A 22 -10.37 1.23 -0.18
CA LEU A 22 -10.87 1.45 1.17
C LEU A 22 -10.75 2.92 1.59
N LEU A 23 -9.59 3.54 1.36
CA LEU A 23 -9.34 4.94 1.71
C LEU A 23 -10.24 5.88 0.92
N VAL A 24 -10.39 5.66 -0.39
CA VAL A 24 -11.29 6.46 -1.24
C VAL A 24 -12.75 6.31 -0.79
N ALA A 25 -13.22 5.09 -0.52
CA ALA A 25 -14.59 4.85 -0.06
C ALA A 25 -14.90 5.55 1.28
N LYS A 26 -13.88 5.75 2.12
CA LYS A 26 -13.99 6.45 3.40
C LYS A 26 -13.66 7.94 3.33
N GLY A 27 -13.25 8.47 2.17
CA GLY A 27 -12.77 9.85 2.04
C GLY A 27 -11.51 10.14 2.85
N GLN A 28 -10.68 9.12 3.11
CA GLN A 28 -9.49 9.21 3.95
C GLN A 28 -8.22 9.33 3.12
N SER A 29 -7.19 9.87 3.76
CA SER A 29 -5.85 9.96 3.19
C SER A 29 -4.79 9.34 4.10
N ILE A 30 -3.66 8.95 3.51
CA ILE A 30 -2.52 8.36 4.20
C ILE A 30 -1.21 9.05 3.80
N ALA A 31 -0.25 9.08 4.72
CA ALA A 31 1.15 9.38 4.47
C ALA A 31 2.01 8.26 5.07
N VAL A 32 3.17 7.97 4.48
CA VAL A 32 4.01 6.82 4.87
C VAL A 32 5.40 7.31 5.24
N ALA A 33 5.91 6.89 6.40
CA ALA A 33 7.30 7.05 6.79
C ALA A 33 7.98 5.69 6.73
N GLU A 34 8.98 5.56 5.86
CA GLU A 34 9.73 4.33 5.61
C GLU A 34 11.12 4.42 6.23
N SER A 35 11.79 3.27 6.34
CA SER A 35 13.20 3.17 6.70
C SER A 35 13.81 2.01 5.90
N SER A 36 13.88 0.80 6.47
CA SER A 36 14.46 -0.37 5.80
C SER A 36 13.66 -0.88 4.59
N THR A 37 12.43 -0.41 4.38
CA THR A 37 11.64 -0.73 3.18
C THR A 37 12.06 0.08 1.95
N GLY A 38 12.82 1.17 2.12
CA GLY A 38 13.46 1.90 1.02
C GLY A 38 12.50 2.54 0.01
N GLY A 39 11.27 2.86 0.42
CA GLY A 39 10.27 3.48 -0.46
C GLY A 39 9.32 2.49 -1.14
N LEU A 40 9.46 1.18 -0.91
CA LEU A 40 8.65 0.17 -1.61
C LEU A 40 7.17 0.21 -1.22
N ILE A 41 6.82 0.65 -0.01
CA ILE A 41 5.41 0.80 0.39
C ILE A 41 4.81 1.99 -0.38
N SER A 42 5.50 3.13 -0.37
CA SER A 42 5.12 4.32 -1.13
C SER A 42 4.99 4.01 -2.62
N ALA A 43 5.95 3.28 -3.19
CA ALA A 43 5.95 2.90 -4.60
C ALA A 43 4.75 2.02 -4.96
N ALA A 44 4.44 1.01 -4.14
CA ALA A 44 3.27 0.15 -4.36
C ALA A 44 1.96 0.94 -4.35
N LEU A 45 1.78 1.86 -3.40
CA LEU A 45 0.58 2.68 -3.31
C LEU A 45 0.48 3.69 -4.47
N LEU A 46 1.59 4.34 -4.83
CA LEU A 46 1.65 5.31 -5.93
C LEU A 46 1.48 4.67 -7.32
N ALA A 47 1.82 3.39 -7.47
CA ALA A 47 1.63 2.65 -8.71
C ALA A 47 0.14 2.42 -9.06
N ILE A 48 -0.78 2.57 -8.10
CA ILE A 48 -2.21 2.37 -8.33
C ILE A 48 -2.82 3.62 -9.02
N PRO A 49 -3.50 3.45 -10.17
CA PRO A 49 -4.18 4.57 -10.83
C PRO A 49 -5.13 5.31 -9.88
N GLY A 50 -4.98 6.64 -9.80
CA GLY A 50 -5.78 7.48 -8.91
C GLY A 50 -5.26 7.57 -7.47
N ALA A 51 -4.03 7.11 -7.19
CA ALA A 51 -3.37 7.24 -5.88
C ALA A 51 -3.43 8.66 -5.29
N SER A 52 -3.40 9.70 -6.11
CA SER A 52 -3.50 11.11 -5.68
C SER A 52 -4.77 11.44 -4.90
N LYS A 53 -5.83 10.62 -5.00
CA LYS A 53 -7.06 10.80 -4.21
C LYS A 53 -6.86 10.50 -2.73
N TYR A 54 -5.89 9.64 -2.37
CA TYR A 54 -5.73 9.14 -1.00
C TYR A 54 -4.29 9.20 -0.47
N TYR A 55 -3.27 9.23 -1.32
CA TYR A 55 -1.87 9.30 -0.89
C TYR A 55 -1.38 10.75 -0.81
N ARG A 56 -0.87 11.19 0.35
CA ARG A 56 -0.49 12.59 0.58
C ARG A 56 1.00 12.87 0.57
N GLY A 57 1.83 11.85 0.75
CA GLY A 57 3.28 12.00 0.76
C GLY A 57 3.94 10.91 1.59
N GLY A 58 5.27 10.89 1.53
CA GLY A 58 6.03 10.01 2.40
C GLY A 58 7.48 10.47 2.56
N SER A 59 8.15 9.87 3.54
CA SER A 59 9.58 9.98 3.78
C SER A 59 10.20 8.58 3.78
N VAL A 60 11.49 8.49 3.53
CA VAL A 60 12.28 7.25 3.54
C VAL A 60 13.44 7.40 4.50
#